data_AF-A0A3M1KMG8-F1
#
_entry.id   AF-A0A3M1KMG8-F1
#
_cell.length_a   1.000
_cell.length_b   1.000
_cell.length_c   1.000
_cell.angle_alpha   90.00
_cell.angle_beta   90.00
_cell.angle_gamma   90.00
#
_symmetry.space_group_name_H-M   'P 1'
#
loop_
_entity.id
_entity.type
_entity.pdbx_description
1 polymer ?
#
loop_
_entity_poly.entity_id
_entity_poly.type
_entity_poly.pdbx_seq_one_letter_code
_entity_poly.pdbx_strand_id
1 'polypeptide(L)'
;MDIVTPDLCDAHPDKVQVVEPMFGNYGGREAFGGQIVTVKCFEDNSVVKQLTATPGEGRVMVVDGGGSMRRALLGDMLAAEAAKNGWAGIVIYGCIRDVDVIAETDLGVQALGAHPMKTEKKGIGEQNIPVTFGGV
;
A
#
# COMPACT_ATOMS: atom_id res chain seq x y z
N MET A 1 -12.88 -1.54 14.06
CA MET A 1 -12.62 -0.23 14.65
C MET A 1 -12.84 0.75 13.52
N ASP A 2 -13.83 1.62 13.66
CA ASP A 2 -14.17 2.54 12.58
C ASP A 2 -13.12 3.65 12.56
N ILE A 3 -12.29 3.67 11.52
CA ILE A 3 -11.28 4.70 11.32
C ILE A 3 -11.93 5.80 10.50
N VAL A 4 -12.14 6.96 11.12
CA VAL A 4 -12.74 8.14 10.51
C VAL A 4 -11.66 9.22 10.45
N THR A 5 -11.09 9.44 9.26
CA THR A 5 -9.96 10.36 9.10
C THR A 5 -10.31 11.83 9.42
N PRO A 6 -11.52 12.36 9.14
CA PRO A 6 -11.91 13.68 9.63
C PRO A 6 -11.82 13.83 11.16
N ASP A 7 -12.34 12.86 11.92
CA ASP A 7 -12.31 12.90 13.38
C ASP A 7 -10.87 12.89 13.92
N LEU A 8 -9.95 12.17 13.26
CA LEU A 8 -8.53 12.19 13.61
C LEU A 8 -7.89 13.56 13.34
N CYS A 9 -8.23 14.20 12.22
CA CYS A 9 -7.77 15.55 11.89
C CYS A 9 -8.26 16.58 12.92
N ASP A 10 -9.55 16.52 13.26
CA ASP A 10 -10.17 17.43 14.23
C ASP A 10 -9.61 17.23 15.64
N ALA A 11 -9.38 15.99 16.06
CA ALA A 11 -8.84 15.67 17.38
C ALA A 11 -7.34 15.96 17.54
N HIS A 12 -6.57 15.91 16.44
CA HIS A 12 -5.11 15.96 16.46
C HIS A 12 -4.49 16.87 15.38
N PRO A 13 -4.93 18.13 15.22
CA PRO A 13 -4.57 18.97 14.08
C PRO A 13 -3.06 19.21 13.92
N ASP A 14 -2.31 19.27 15.04
CA ASP A 14 -0.86 19.50 15.02
C ASP A 14 -0.01 18.22 14.93
N LYS A 15 -0.65 17.05 14.89
CA LYS A 15 0.04 15.74 14.88
C LYS A 15 -0.25 14.91 13.64
N VAL A 16 -1.26 15.27 12.86
CA VAL A 16 -1.60 14.58 11.62
C VAL A 16 -0.90 15.24 10.44
N GLN A 17 -0.51 14.41 9.47
CA GLN A 17 -0.14 14.86 8.14
C GLN A 17 -1.15 14.26 7.17
N VAL A 18 -1.63 15.06 6.22
CA VAL A 18 -2.64 14.65 5.25
C VAL A 18 -2.00 14.58 3.88
N VAL A 19 -2.04 13.40 3.29
CA VAL A 19 -1.56 13.19 1.93
C VAL A 19 -2.51 13.81 0.92
N GLU A 20 -1.97 14.35 -0.18
CA GLU A 20 -2.76 14.84 -1.30
C GLU A 20 -3.79 13.79 -1.79
N PRO A 21 -4.98 14.22 -2.25
CA PRO A 21 -6.06 13.31 -2.64
C PRO A 21 -5.77 12.66 -4.00
N MET A 22 -4.90 11.64 -3.99
CA MET A 22 -4.40 10.98 -5.21
C MET A 22 -4.63 9.47 -5.26
N PHE A 23 -5.08 8.86 -4.16
CA PHE A 23 -5.28 7.41 -4.08
C PHE A 23 -6.72 6.99 -4.36
N GLY A 24 -6.88 5.94 -5.17
CA GLY A 24 -8.11 5.15 -5.23
C GLY A 24 -8.09 4.01 -4.20
N ASN A 25 -9.27 3.58 -3.75
CA ASN A 25 -9.43 2.38 -2.92
C ASN A 25 -9.71 1.16 -3.81
N TYR A 26 -9.01 0.07 -3.54
CA TYR A 26 -9.06 -1.16 -4.32
C TYR A 26 -9.19 -2.41 -3.45
N GLY A 27 -9.10 -2.29 -2.13
CA GLY A 27 -9.17 -3.43 -1.21
C GLY A 27 -10.59 -3.68 -0.71
N GLY A 28 -10.85 -4.86 -0.17
CA GLY A 28 -12.14 -5.17 0.45
C GLY A 28 -12.38 -4.46 1.78
N ARG A 29 -11.35 -3.82 2.37
CA ARG A 29 -11.50 -2.93 3.53
C ARG A 29 -11.48 -1.47 3.10
N GLU A 30 -12.60 -0.79 3.32
CA GLU A 30 -12.72 0.65 3.01
C GLU A 30 -11.91 1.55 3.94
N ALA A 31 -11.67 1.11 5.19
CA ALA A 31 -10.92 1.82 6.20
C ALA A 31 -9.92 0.89 6.90
N PHE A 32 -8.68 1.36 7.07
CA PHE A 32 -7.60 0.61 7.70
C PHE A 32 -6.53 1.55 8.26
N GLY A 33 -5.70 1.04 9.17
CA GLY A 33 -4.63 1.80 9.82
C GLY A 33 -3.76 0.89 10.67
N GLY A 34 -2.57 1.36 11.01
CA GLY A 34 -1.59 0.59 11.76
C GLY A 34 -0.19 1.22 11.70
N GLN A 35 0.78 0.60 12.37
CA GLN A 35 2.17 1.04 12.29
C GLN A 35 2.70 0.88 10.86
N ILE A 36 3.43 1.87 10.38
CA ILE A 36 3.95 1.92 9.01
C ILE A 36 5.22 1.05 8.86
N VAL A 37 5.28 0.31 7.76
CA VAL A 37 6.51 -0.32 7.23
C VAL A 37 6.71 0.21 5.81
N THR A 38 7.85 0.84 5.53
CA THR A 38 8.10 1.47 4.23
C THR A 38 8.89 0.58 3.29
N VAL A 39 8.60 0.70 2.00
CA VAL A 39 9.40 0.14 0.90
C VAL A 39 9.61 1.23 -0.12
N LYS A 40 10.85 1.47 -0.53
CA LYS A 40 11.17 2.30 -1.70
C LYS A 40 11.69 1.40 -2.81
N CYS A 41 11.05 1.46 -3.97
CA CYS A 41 11.41 0.67 -5.13
C CYS A 41 11.01 1.41 -6.41
N PHE A 42 11.50 0.94 -7.57
CA PHE A 42 11.09 1.50 -8.85
C PHE A 42 10.88 0.38 -9.86
N GLU A 43 9.60 0.14 -10.19
CA GLU A 43 9.18 -0.86 -11.17
C GLU A 43 9.68 -2.30 -10.91
N ASP A 44 9.98 -2.60 -9.64
CA ASP A 44 10.32 -3.93 -9.12
C ASP A 44 9.58 -4.13 -7.79
N ASN A 45 8.84 -5.22 -7.67
CA ASN A 45 8.08 -5.55 -6.46
C ASN A 45 8.68 -6.71 -5.66
N SER A 46 9.96 -7.01 -5.87
CA SER A 46 10.67 -8.10 -5.18
C SER A 46 10.63 -7.93 -3.67
N VAL A 47 10.88 -6.71 -3.16
CA VAL A 47 10.83 -6.40 -1.73
C VAL A 47 9.40 -6.41 -1.19
N VAL A 48 8.43 -5.90 -1.97
CA VAL A 48 7.01 -5.95 -1.62
C VAL A 48 6.59 -7.41 -1.41
N LYS A 49 6.90 -8.29 -2.36
CA LYS A 49 6.64 -9.74 -2.26
C LYS A 49 7.30 -10.37 -1.03
N GLN A 50 8.52 -9.98 -0.68
CA GLN A 50 9.18 -10.54 0.50
C GLN A 50 8.44 -10.17 1.78
N LEU A 51 7.98 -8.92 1.90
CA LEU A 51 7.27 -8.43 3.08
C LEU A 51 5.85 -9.00 3.20
N THR A 52 5.14 -9.22 2.10
CA THR A 52 3.80 -9.86 2.15
C THR A 52 3.86 -11.24 2.79
N ALA A 53 4.98 -11.94 2.69
CA ALA A 53 5.23 -13.24 3.30
C ALA A 53 5.62 -13.20 4.80
N THR A 54 5.75 -12.00 5.40
CA THR A 54 6.10 -11.83 6.82
C THR A 54 4.87 -11.51 7.68
N PRO A 55 4.89 -11.80 9.00
CA PRO A 55 3.80 -11.41 9.90
C PRO A 55 3.50 -9.92 9.83
N GLY A 56 2.27 -9.56 9.46
CA GLY A 56 1.83 -8.18 9.32
C GLY A 56 1.55 -7.52 10.67
N GLU A 57 1.01 -8.25 11.64
CA GLU A 57 0.71 -7.75 13.00
C GLU A 57 -0.16 -6.47 13.00
N GLY A 58 -1.07 -6.35 12.03
CA GLY A 58 -1.90 -5.16 11.86
C GLY A 58 -1.15 -3.92 11.33
N ARG A 59 0.09 -4.08 10.84
CA ARG A 59 0.86 -3.01 10.21
C ARG A 59 0.35 -2.66 8.82
N VAL A 60 0.71 -1.46 8.36
CA VAL A 60 0.41 -0.96 7.00
C VAL A 60 1.71 -0.85 6.22
N MET A 61 1.75 -1.49 5.04
CA MET A 61 2.89 -1.37 4.14
C MET A 61 2.71 -0.13 3.25
N VAL A 62 3.70 0.78 3.26
CA VAL A 62 3.69 1.98 2.42
C VAL A 62 4.80 1.86 1.40
N VAL A 63 4.43 1.72 0.13
CA VAL A 63 5.35 1.48 -0.98
C VAL A 63 5.49 2.74 -1.81
N ASP A 64 6.66 3.36 -1.77
CA ASP A 64 7.09 4.36 -2.73
C ASP A 64 7.59 3.65 -3.99
N GLY A 65 6.74 3.62 -5.02
CA GLY A 65 7.03 3.08 -6.35
C GLY A 65 7.55 4.13 -7.34
N GLY A 66 7.88 5.33 -6.86
CA GLY A 66 8.20 6.49 -7.70
C GLY A 66 7.01 7.04 -8.49
N GLY A 67 5.77 6.67 -8.14
CA GLY A 67 4.56 7.12 -8.83
C GLY A 67 4.43 6.59 -10.26
N SER A 68 5.16 5.50 -10.60
CA SER A 68 5.11 4.95 -11.95
C SER A 68 3.74 4.40 -12.29
N MET A 69 3.22 4.85 -13.43
CA MET A 69 1.98 4.36 -14.04
C MET A 69 2.24 3.31 -15.13
N ARG A 70 3.46 2.74 -15.21
CA ARG A 70 3.90 1.84 -16.31
C ARG A 70 3.99 0.36 -15.93
N ARG A 71 3.93 0.04 -14.64
CA ARG A 71 4.02 -1.32 -14.08
C ARG A 71 3.21 -1.42 -12.78
N ALA A 72 2.59 -2.56 -12.54
CA ALA A 72 1.87 -2.85 -11.30
C ALA A 72 2.76 -3.48 -10.24
N LEU A 73 2.81 -2.87 -9.06
CA LEU A 73 3.62 -3.32 -7.91
C LEU A 73 2.90 -4.35 -7.04
N LEU A 74 1.56 -4.37 -7.08
CA LEU A 74 0.72 -5.33 -6.36
C LEU A 74 -0.25 -6.01 -7.33
N GLY A 75 -0.50 -7.29 -7.09
CA GLY A 75 -1.56 -8.08 -7.73
C GLY A 75 -2.22 -8.99 -6.70
N ASP A 76 -3.27 -9.69 -7.13
CA ASP A 76 -4.12 -10.56 -6.30
C ASP A 76 -3.36 -11.52 -5.38
N MET A 77 -2.36 -12.24 -5.92
CA MET A 77 -1.59 -13.24 -5.17
C MET A 77 -0.83 -12.62 -3.99
N LEU A 78 -0.26 -11.42 -4.17
CA LEU A 78 0.48 -10.74 -3.12
C LEU A 78 -0.46 -10.10 -2.09
N ALA A 79 -1.60 -9.58 -2.54
CA ALA A 79 -2.64 -9.06 -1.66
C ALA A 79 -3.20 -10.17 -0.76
N ALA A 80 -3.53 -11.34 -1.33
CA ALA A 80 -4.00 -12.49 -0.58
C ALA A 80 -2.95 -13.01 0.43
N GLU A 81 -1.67 -13.03 0.05
CA GLU A 81 -0.58 -13.40 0.96
C GLU A 81 -0.46 -12.42 2.13
N ALA A 82 -0.52 -11.10 1.86
CA ALA A 82 -0.47 -10.08 2.90
C ALA A 82 -1.66 -10.19 3.86
N ALA A 83 -2.87 -10.37 3.32
CA ALA A 83 -4.08 -10.57 4.11
C ALA A 83 -3.95 -11.79 5.03
N LYS A 84 -3.50 -12.93 4.48
CA LYS A 84 -3.26 -14.17 5.22
C LYS A 84 -2.25 -13.99 6.36
N ASN A 85 -1.23 -13.16 6.16
CA ASN A 85 -0.21 -12.89 7.17
C ASN A 85 -0.58 -11.75 8.13
N GLY A 86 -1.79 -11.21 8.07
CA GLY A 86 -2.32 -10.27 9.06
C GLY A 86 -1.86 -8.83 8.86
N TRP A 87 -1.53 -8.43 7.62
CA TRP A 87 -1.36 -7.01 7.30
C TRP A 87 -2.70 -6.29 7.36
N ALA A 88 -2.72 -5.05 7.86
CA ALA A 88 -3.94 -4.24 7.89
C ALA A 88 -4.26 -3.65 6.51
N GLY A 89 -3.22 -3.25 5.78
CA GLY A 89 -3.34 -2.73 4.43
C GLY A 89 -2.02 -2.43 3.74
N ILE A 90 -2.11 -2.05 2.47
CA ILE A 90 -1.00 -1.68 1.61
C ILE A 90 -1.35 -0.39 0.85
N VAL A 91 -0.50 0.61 0.95
CA VAL A 91 -0.58 1.86 0.17
C VAL A 91 0.54 1.84 -0.88
N ILE A 92 0.18 1.97 -2.15
CA ILE A 92 1.10 1.92 -3.30
C ILE A 92 1.13 3.29 -3.97
N TYR A 93 2.22 4.03 -3.81
CA TYR A 93 2.53 5.19 -4.65
C TYR A 93 3.01 4.72 -6.03
N GLY A 94 2.06 4.26 -6.84
CA GLY A 94 2.22 3.63 -8.16
C GLY A 94 0.96 2.86 -8.55
N CYS A 95 1.06 1.97 -9.55
CA CYS A 95 -0.06 1.15 -10.01
C CYS A 95 -0.15 -0.24 -9.34
N ILE A 96 -1.35 -0.82 -9.39
CA ILE A 96 -1.65 -2.23 -9.07
C ILE A 96 -2.37 -2.91 -10.23
N ARG A 97 -2.70 -4.20 -10.10
CA ARG A 97 -3.48 -4.97 -11.09
C ARG A 97 -4.38 -5.98 -10.40
N ASP A 98 -5.20 -6.68 -11.18
CA ASP A 98 -6.14 -7.71 -10.66
C ASP A 98 -7.16 -7.12 -9.67
N VAL A 99 -7.57 -5.87 -9.93
CA VAL A 99 -8.35 -5.03 -8.98
C VAL A 99 -9.68 -5.63 -8.57
N ASP A 100 -10.34 -6.37 -9.46
CA ASP A 100 -11.62 -7.02 -9.17
C ASP A 100 -11.47 -8.07 -8.07
N VAL A 101 -10.36 -8.83 -8.07
CA VAL A 101 -10.06 -9.85 -7.06
C VAL A 101 -9.55 -9.20 -5.77
N ILE A 102 -8.75 -8.13 -5.88
CA ILE A 102 -8.27 -7.39 -4.71
C ILE A 102 -9.43 -6.74 -3.95
N ALA A 103 -10.47 -6.29 -4.63
CA ALA A 103 -11.67 -5.71 -4.02
C ALA A 103 -12.44 -6.69 -3.12
N GLU A 104 -12.25 -8.00 -3.31
CA GLU A 104 -12.84 -9.05 -2.48
C GLU A 104 -11.90 -9.54 -1.37
N THR A 105 -10.65 -9.07 -1.34
CA THR A 105 -9.66 -9.46 -0.34
C THR A 105 -9.83 -8.66 0.95
N ASP A 106 -9.87 -9.32 2.10
CA ASP A 106 -9.97 -8.71 3.43
C ASP A 106 -8.68 -7.96 3.85
N LEU A 107 -8.34 -6.92 3.10
CA LEU A 107 -7.14 -6.10 3.21
C LEU A 107 -7.47 -4.69 2.70
N GLY A 108 -6.92 -3.67 3.37
CA GLY A 108 -6.97 -2.31 2.84
C GLY A 108 -5.97 -2.15 1.69
N VAL A 109 -6.40 -1.66 0.53
CA VAL A 109 -5.48 -1.40 -0.59
C VAL A 109 -5.76 -0.05 -1.20
N GLN A 110 -4.75 0.81 -1.23
CA GLN A 110 -4.81 2.11 -1.88
C GLN A 110 -3.68 2.26 -2.90
N ALA A 111 -3.99 2.80 -4.07
CA ALA A 111 -3.01 2.98 -5.15
C ALA A 111 -3.34 4.18 -6.05
N LEU A 112 -2.39 4.64 -6.86
CA LEU A 112 -2.64 5.73 -7.83
C LEU A 112 -3.50 5.28 -9.01
N GLY A 113 -3.49 3.99 -9.33
CA GLY A 113 -4.25 3.46 -10.45
C GLY A 113 -4.06 1.97 -10.68
N ALA A 114 -4.73 1.47 -11.73
CA ALA A 114 -4.58 0.11 -12.21
C ALA A 114 -3.78 0.08 -13.52
N HIS A 115 -2.89 -0.90 -13.66
CA HIS A 115 -2.20 -1.19 -14.92
C HIS A 115 -1.94 -2.69 -15.06
N PRO A 116 -2.34 -3.36 -16.17
CA PRO A 116 -2.16 -4.81 -16.32
C PRO A 116 -0.71 -5.33 -16.30
N MET A 117 0.29 -4.50 -16.57
CA MET A 117 1.67 -4.97 -16.80
C MET A 117 2.41 -5.25 -15.49
N LYS A 118 2.92 -6.48 -15.31
CA LYS A 118 3.75 -6.84 -14.15
C LYS A 118 5.14 -6.19 -14.20
N THR A 119 5.76 -6.04 -13.04
CA THR A 119 7.19 -5.71 -12.90
C THR A 119 8.13 -6.83 -13.37
N GLU A 120 9.41 -6.48 -13.52
CA GLU A 120 10.50 -7.44 -13.60
C GLU A 120 11.15 -7.60 -12.23
N LYS A 121 11.40 -8.84 -11.80
CA LYS A 121 11.97 -9.13 -10.49
C LYS A 121 13.50 -9.12 -10.57
N LYS A 122 14.10 -8.01 -10.17
CA LYS A 122 15.55 -7.79 -10.12
C LYS A 122 16.09 -7.87 -8.69
N GLY A 123 15.20 -7.98 -7.69
CA GLY A 123 15.61 -8.03 -6.29
C GLY A 123 15.96 -6.66 -5.71
N ILE A 124 15.57 -5.57 -6.37
CA ILE A 124 15.93 -4.21 -5.95
C ILE A 124 14.84 -3.58 -5.07
N GLY A 125 15.27 -2.72 -4.15
CA GLY A 125 14.40 -1.95 -3.25
C GLY A 125 14.98 -1.86 -1.84
N GLU A 126 14.53 -0.86 -1.09
CA GLU A 126 14.98 -0.57 0.27
C GLU A 126 13.79 -0.65 1.22
N GLN A 127 13.99 -1.21 2.42
CA GLN A 127 12.98 -1.34 3.46
C GLN A 127 13.27 -0.37 4.60
N ASN A 128 12.22 0.13 5.26
CA ASN A 128 12.32 0.94 6.48
C ASN A 128 13.18 2.21 6.34
N ILE A 129 13.18 2.79 5.13
CA ILE A 129 13.75 4.11 4.89
C ILE A 129 12.62 5.16 4.82
N PRO A 130 12.91 6.45 5.12
CA PRO A 130 11.95 7.52 4.88
C PRO A 130 11.51 7.55 3.41
N VAL A 131 10.20 7.70 3.20
CA VAL A 131 9.59 7.94 1.89
C VAL A 131 8.80 9.24 1.97
N THR A 132 8.68 9.95 0.84
CA THR A 132 7.99 11.25 0.80
C THR A 132 7.21 11.36 -0.50
N PHE A 133 5.89 11.56 -0.41
CA PHE A 133 5.01 11.79 -1.55
C PHE A 133 3.72 12.47 -1.10
N GLY A 134 3.08 13.21 -2.01
CA GLY A 134 1.81 13.90 -1.72
C GLY A 134 1.85 14.79 -0.47
N GLY A 135 2.99 15.42 -0.19
CA GLY A 135 3.16 16.34 0.94
C GLY A 135 3.41 15.72 2.32
N VAL A 136 3.60 14.40 2.43
CA VAL A 136 3.87 13.67 3.69
C VAL A 136 5.23 12.98 3.65
#